data_AF-A0A8H6F289-F1
#
_entry.id   AF-A0A8H6F289-F1
#
_cell.length_a   1.000
_cell.length_b   1.000
_cell.length_c   1.000
_cell.angle_alpha   90.00
_cell.angle_beta   90.00
_cell.angle_gamma   90.00
#
_symmetry.space_group_name_H-M   'P 1'
#
loop_
_entity.id
_entity.type
_entity.pdbx_description
1 polymer ?
#
loop_
_entity_poly.entity_id
_entity_poly.type
_entity_poly.pdbx_seq_one_letter_code
_entity_poly.pdbx_strand_id
1 'polypeptide(L)'
;MDAVLISLLTILLGFVLILIIFFIQTGGLKSLVSTTTSKKSSLYHPTFLILGANNSGKTSFFYKLLQLSNDDEIDDKANTTTVAATVSSLEPNVTKINLPISNPSIGKPFQLIDYPGHLKLQKVFERLIIDEITLKNLKGVVYMIDSSSVNINDDTNLESIVKFLYNLFSITERIPNGVDFLIAINKTDLFDSVPVHKIKTKLELEINKLIQ
;
A
#
# COMPACT_ATOMS: atom_id res chain seq x y z
N MET A 1 49.59 -7.76 -35.99
CA MET A 1 49.14 -7.52 -34.61
C MET A 1 50.04 -8.32 -33.70
N ASP A 2 50.66 -7.68 -32.72
CA ASP A 2 51.50 -8.37 -31.74
C ASP A 2 50.66 -9.37 -30.94
N ALA A 3 51.25 -10.50 -30.57
CA ALA A 3 50.57 -11.56 -29.82
C ALA A 3 49.91 -11.05 -28.53
N VAL A 4 50.49 -10.02 -27.91
CA VAL A 4 49.96 -9.33 -26.74
C VAL A 4 48.63 -8.62 -27.05
N LEU A 5 48.53 -7.96 -28.21
CA LEU A 5 47.32 -7.27 -28.63
C LEU A 5 46.18 -8.26 -28.91
N ILE A 6 46.50 -9.40 -29.52
CA ILE A 6 45.53 -10.47 -29.79
C ILE A 6 45.01 -11.04 -28.46
N SER A 7 45.89 -11.30 -27.50
CA SER A 7 45.51 -11.80 -26.17
C SER A 7 44.59 -10.82 -25.43
N LEU A 8 44.93 -9.53 -25.42
CA LEU A 8 44.12 -8.51 -24.78
C LEU A 8 42.71 -8.42 -25.40
N LEU A 9 42.63 -8.46 -26.74
CA LEU A 9 41.37 -8.42 -27.47
C LEU A 9 40.49 -9.63 -27.15
N THR A 10 41.07 -10.83 -27.04
CA THR A 10 40.32 -12.04 -26.69
C THR A 10 39.76 -12.00 -25.26
N ILE A 11 40.52 -11.47 -24.30
CA ILE A 11 40.07 -11.31 -22.91
C ILE A 11 38.93 -10.27 -22.83
N LEU A 12 39.08 -9.14 -23.52
CA LEU A 12 38.04 -8.10 -23.57
C LEU A 12 36.75 -8.66 -24.17
N LEU A 13 36.84 -9.39 -25.28
CA LEU A 13 35.67 -9.98 -25.94
C LEU A 13 34.97 -10.98 -25.01
N GLY A 14 35.73 -11.83 -24.31
CA GLY A 14 35.18 -12.76 -23.31
C GLY A 14 34.47 -12.06 -22.17
N PHE A 15 35.06 -10.97 -21.64
CA PHE A 15 34.45 -10.17 -20.57
C PHE A 15 33.13 -9.52 -21.00
N VAL A 16 33.10 -8.94 -22.21
CA VAL A 16 31.87 -8.37 -22.80
C VAL A 16 30.79 -9.43 -22.97
N LEU A 17 31.16 -10.64 -23.40
CA LEU A 17 30.22 -11.76 -23.56
C LEU A 17 29.61 -12.19 -22.21
N ILE A 18 30.42 -12.27 -21.16
CA ILE A 18 29.96 -12.57 -19.80
C ILE A 18 29.00 -11.49 -19.30
N LEU A 19 29.31 -10.20 -19.52
CA LEU A 19 28.42 -9.10 -19.15
C LEU A 19 27.09 -9.16 -19.90
N ILE A 20 27.09 -9.48 -21.18
CA ILE A 20 25.87 -9.64 -21.98
C ILE A 20 25.02 -10.80 -21.45
N ILE A 21 25.62 -11.96 -21.17
CA ILE A 21 24.91 -13.12 -20.62
C ILE A 21 24.34 -12.79 -19.24
N PHE A 22 25.13 -12.14 -18.38
CA PHE A 22 24.67 -11.71 -17.06
C PHE A 22 23.49 -10.72 -17.17
N PHE A 23 23.57 -9.75 -18.08
CA PHE A 23 22.51 -8.78 -18.35
C PHE A 23 21.21 -9.44 -18.85
N ILE A 24 21.32 -10.46 -19.71
CA ILE A 24 20.17 -11.22 -20.19
C ILE A 24 19.56 -12.08 -19.06
N GLN A 25 20.38 -12.77 -18.26
CA GLN A 25 19.93 -13.62 -17.16
C GLN A 25 19.28 -12.82 -16.01
N THR A 26 19.81 -11.63 -15.70
CA THR A 26 19.21 -10.71 -14.71
C THR A 26 17.97 -9.98 -15.23
N GLY A 27 17.52 -10.28 -16.45
CA GLY A 27 16.25 -9.76 -16.98
C GLY A 27 16.35 -8.36 -17.59
N GLY A 28 17.55 -7.87 -17.90
CA GLY A 28 17.76 -6.56 -18.55
C GLY A 28 17.00 -6.41 -19.87
N LEU A 29 16.82 -7.51 -20.63
CA LEU A 29 16.03 -7.51 -21.87
C LEU A 29 14.52 -7.28 -21.62
N LYS A 30 13.97 -7.80 -20.51
CA LYS A 30 12.56 -7.57 -20.13
C LYS A 30 12.33 -6.12 -19.70
N SER A 31 13.33 -5.51 -19.05
CA SER A 31 13.30 -4.08 -18.69
C SER A 31 13.25 -3.18 -19.93
N LEU A 32 14.03 -3.49 -20.98
CA LEU A 32 14.06 -2.72 -22.23
C LEU A 32 12.78 -2.90 -23.08
N VAL A 33 12.21 -4.10 -23.14
CA VAL A 33 10.96 -4.36 -23.87
C VAL A 33 9.75 -3.74 -23.14
N SER A 34 9.76 -3.67 -21.81
CA SER A 34 8.73 -2.99 -21.03
C SER A 34 8.68 -1.47 -21.28
N THR A 35 9.77 -0.85 -21.74
CA THR A 35 9.85 0.61 -21.87
C THR A 35 9.18 1.19 -23.11
N THR A 36 8.84 0.40 -24.13
CA THR A 36 8.39 0.95 -25.42
C THR A 36 6.88 0.96 -25.66
N THR A 37 6.05 0.25 -24.88
CA THR A 37 4.58 0.19 -25.13
C THR A 37 3.69 -0.10 -23.91
N SER A 38 4.14 0.09 -22.66
CA SER A 38 3.23 -0.05 -21.52
C SER A 38 2.30 1.16 -21.41
N LYS A 39 1.03 1.03 -21.82
CA LYS A 39 -0.02 1.95 -21.36
C LYS A 39 0.07 2.01 -19.83
N LYS A 40 0.34 3.18 -19.26
CA LYS A 40 0.34 3.36 -17.81
C LYS A 40 -1.02 2.92 -17.26
N SER A 41 -1.02 2.20 -16.14
CA SER A 41 -2.25 1.78 -15.47
C SER A 41 -3.15 2.99 -15.23
N SER A 42 -4.47 2.80 -15.31
CA SER A 42 -5.46 3.81 -14.91
C SER A 42 -5.28 4.23 -13.44
N LEU A 43 -4.61 3.40 -12.63
CA LEU A 43 -4.30 3.66 -11.23
C LEU A 43 -2.93 4.33 -11.00
N TYR A 44 -2.24 4.77 -12.06
CA TYR A 44 -0.97 5.48 -11.96
C TYR A 44 -1.17 6.95 -11.53
N HIS A 45 -1.64 7.18 -10.31
CA HIS A 45 -1.90 8.49 -9.71
C HIS A 45 -1.35 8.53 -8.27
N PRO A 46 -1.06 9.70 -7.67
CA PRO A 46 -0.74 9.79 -6.24
C PRO A 46 -1.87 9.21 -5.40
N THR A 47 -1.59 8.15 -4.64
CA THR A 47 -2.64 7.30 -4.03
C THR A 47 -2.46 7.11 -2.54
N PHE A 48 -3.56 7.23 -1.78
CA PHE A 48 -3.69 6.68 -0.43
C PHE A 48 -4.48 5.37 -0.49
N LEU A 49 -3.99 4.37 0.23
CA LEU A 49 -4.53 3.01 0.19
C LEU A 49 -5.07 2.59 1.56
N ILE A 50 -6.34 2.20 1.62
CA ILE A 50 -7.00 1.73 2.83
C ILE A 50 -6.99 0.19 2.84
N LEU A 51 -6.41 -0.37 3.88
CA LEU A 51 -6.18 -1.80 4.08
C LEU A 51 -6.64 -2.25 5.46
N GLY A 52 -6.68 -3.57 5.68
CA GLY A 52 -7.10 -4.17 6.94
C GLY A 52 -8.04 -5.35 6.74
N ALA A 53 -8.27 -6.12 7.81
CA ALA A 53 -9.12 -7.30 7.79
C ALA A 53 -10.58 -6.99 7.39
N ASN A 54 -11.34 -8.01 7.00
CA ASN A 54 -12.77 -7.85 6.79
C ASN A 54 -13.44 -7.36 8.08
N ASN A 55 -14.51 -6.57 7.93
CA ASN A 55 -15.24 -5.96 9.05
C ASN A 55 -14.47 -4.91 9.87
N SER A 56 -13.25 -4.50 9.48
CA SER A 56 -12.50 -3.44 10.19
C SER A 56 -13.02 -2.01 9.97
N GLY A 57 -14.02 -1.84 9.09
CA GLY A 57 -14.67 -0.55 8.80
C GLY A 57 -14.04 0.27 7.66
N LYS A 58 -13.17 -0.35 6.84
CA LYS A 58 -12.52 0.30 5.68
C LYS A 58 -13.50 1.01 4.75
N THR A 59 -14.52 0.31 4.30
CA THR A 59 -15.49 0.82 3.33
C THR A 59 -16.35 1.94 3.92
N SER A 60 -16.77 1.82 5.18
CA SER A 60 -17.48 2.89 5.89
C SER A 60 -16.60 4.14 6.04
N PHE A 61 -15.32 3.96 6.34
CA PHE A 61 -14.35 5.06 6.41
C PHE A 61 -14.09 5.71 5.04
N PHE A 62 -13.98 4.92 3.98
CA PHE A 62 -13.84 5.39 2.60
C PHE A 62 -15.00 6.31 2.20
N TYR A 63 -16.25 5.87 2.42
CA TYR A 63 -17.41 6.70 2.10
C TYR A 63 -17.53 7.94 2.99
N LYS A 64 -17.12 7.85 4.27
CA LYS A 64 -17.06 9.02 5.16
C LYS A 64 -16.06 10.06 4.63
N LEU A 65 -14.88 9.66 4.18
CA LEU A 65 -13.91 10.57 3.57
C LEU A 65 -14.43 11.17 2.27
N LEU A 66 -15.11 10.38 1.45
CA LEU A 66 -15.71 10.87 0.21
C LEU A 66 -16.78 11.93 0.47
N GLN A 67 -17.65 11.71 1.47
CA GLN A 67 -18.65 12.70 1.89
C GLN A 67 -17.98 14.00 2.36
N LEU A 68 -16.99 13.90 3.25
CA LEU A 68 -16.26 15.06 3.76
C LEU A 68 -15.54 15.84 2.65
N SER A 69 -15.06 15.16 1.59
CA SER A 69 -14.43 15.85 0.46
C SER A 69 -15.40 16.56 -0.48
N ASN A 70 -16.69 16.19 -0.45
CA ASN A 70 -17.72 16.79 -1.30
C ASN A 70 -18.50 17.90 -0.57
N ASP A 71 -18.55 17.86 0.77
CA ASP A 71 -19.31 18.82 1.59
C ASP A 71 -18.65 20.21 1.70
N ASP A 72 -17.47 20.43 1.11
CA ASP A 72 -16.83 21.76 0.99
C ASP A 72 -17.65 22.75 0.10
N GLU A 73 -18.73 22.31 -0.55
CA GLU A 73 -19.58 23.14 -1.43
C GLU A 73 -21.01 23.45 -0.92
N ILE A 74 -21.46 22.99 0.25
CA ILE A 74 -22.87 23.19 0.67
C ILE A 74 -23.02 23.74 2.09
N ASP A 75 -23.52 24.99 2.14
CA ASP A 75 -24.07 25.71 3.29
C ASP A 75 -24.69 24.83 4.39
N ASP A 76 -24.20 24.97 5.63
CA ASP A 76 -24.87 25.00 6.96
C ASP A 76 -26.23 24.29 7.20
N LYS A 77 -26.65 23.31 6.40
CA LYS A 77 -27.93 22.62 6.55
C LYS A 77 -27.73 21.13 6.82
N ALA A 78 -27.77 20.84 8.12
CA ALA A 78 -28.09 19.54 8.72
C ALA A 78 -27.12 18.40 8.41
N ASN A 79 -26.01 18.41 9.15
CA ASN A 79 -25.11 17.27 9.38
C ASN A 79 -25.87 16.03 9.90
N THR A 80 -26.54 15.32 9.01
CA THR A 80 -26.97 13.95 9.24
C THR A 80 -26.00 13.10 8.44
N THR A 81 -24.82 12.80 9.01
CA THR A 81 -23.92 11.78 8.48
C THR A 81 -24.67 10.45 8.49
N THR A 82 -25.33 10.13 7.38
CA THR A 82 -25.96 8.83 7.17
C THR A 82 -24.83 7.85 6.95
N VAL A 83 -24.49 7.09 8.00
CA VAL A 83 -23.56 5.97 7.88
C VAL A 83 -24.19 4.98 6.91
N ALA A 84 -23.71 4.96 5.66
CA ALA A 84 -24.20 4.04 4.65
C ALA A 84 -24.01 2.60 5.15
N ALA A 85 -25.06 1.79 5.10
CA ALA A 85 -24.96 0.37 5.40
C ALA A 85 -24.05 -0.29 4.34
N THR A 86 -22.93 -0.85 4.77
CA THR A 86 -21.94 -1.47 3.87
C THR A 86 -21.99 -2.99 3.93
N VAL A 87 -21.74 -3.64 2.80
CA VAL A 87 -21.55 -5.09 2.69
C VAL A 87 -20.07 -5.43 2.46
N SER A 88 -19.73 -6.73 2.45
CA SER A 88 -18.36 -7.15 2.15
C SER A 88 -17.99 -6.83 0.70
N SER A 89 -16.92 -6.07 0.50
CA SER A 89 -16.40 -5.73 -0.82
C SER A 89 -15.71 -6.93 -1.49
N LEU A 90 -16.02 -7.18 -2.76
CA LEU A 90 -15.34 -8.17 -3.60
C LEU A 90 -14.27 -7.52 -4.50
N GLU A 91 -14.49 -6.25 -4.87
CA GLU A 91 -13.60 -5.47 -5.73
C GLU A 91 -13.11 -4.21 -5.01
N PRO A 92 -11.96 -3.63 -5.40
CA PRO A 92 -11.48 -2.38 -4.83
C PRO A 92 -12.36 -1.19 -5.21
N ASN A 93 -12.70 -0.35 -4.24
CA ASN A 93 -13.35 0.94 -4.52
C ASN A 93 -12.28 2.00 -4.80
N VAL A 94 -12.42 2.75 -5.89
CA VAL A 94 -11.45 3.77 -6.30
C VAL A 94 -12.18 5.10 -6.48
N THR A 95 -11.69 6.15 -5.82
CA THR A 95 -12.19 7.51 -6.02
C THR A 95 -11.03 8.52 -6.02
N LYS A 96 -11.34 9.79 -6.27
CA LYS A 96 -10.42 10.91 -6.10
C LYS A 96 -10.96 11.81 -4.99
N ILE A 97 -10.11 12.19 -4.06
CA ILE A 97 -10.43 13.12 -2.97
C ILE A 97 -9.50 14.32 -3.02
N ASN A 98 -10.00 15.47 -2.61
CA ASN A 98 -9.17 16.62 -2.30
C ASN A 98 -8.82 16.55 -0.80
N LEU A 99 -7.57 16.80 -0.47
CA LEU A 99 -7.18 16.96 0.94
C LEU A 99 -7.64 18.33 1.43
N PRO A 100 -8.08 18.47 2.68
CA PRO A 100 -8.47 19.74 3.29
C PRO A 100 -7.22 20.61 3.55
N ILE A 101 -6.60 21.09 2.49
CA ILE A 101 -5.46 22.01 2.52
C ILE A 101 -6.02 23.42 2.34
N SER A 102 -5.41 24.40 3.00
CA SER A 102 -5.85 25.82 3.05
C SER A 102 -6.07 26.51 1.70
N ASN A 103 -5.69 25.90 0.58
CA ASN A 103 -5.96 26.42 -0.76
C ASN A 103 -6.39 25.29 -1.73
N PRO A 104 -7.69 25.18 -2.05
CA PRO A 104 -8.23 24.18 -2.97
C PRO A 104 -7.65 24.28 -4.39
N SER A 105 -7.22 25.46 -4.83
CA SER A 105 -6.62 25.68 -6.15
C SER A 105 -5.19 25.15 -6.27
N ILE A 106 -4.54 24.85 -5.13
CA ILE A 106 -3.16 24.32 -5.07
C ILE A 106 -3.17 22.80 -4.82
N GLY A 107 -4.24 22.27 -4.19
CA GLY A 107 -4.38 20.85 -3.89
C GLY A 107 -4.59 20.01 -5.15
N LYS A 108 -3.64 19.14 -5.49
CA LYS A 108 -3.87 18.10 -6.51
C LYS A 108 -4.81 17.04 -5.91
N PRO A 109 -5.81 16.54 -6.66
CA PRO A 109 -6.64 15.45 -6.19
C PRO A 109 -5.78 14.20 -6.00
N PHE A 110 -5.96 13.53 -4.86
CA PHE A 110 -5.33 12.25 -4.56
C PHE A 110 -6.30 11.13 -4.86
N GLN A 111 -5.80 10.03 -5.39
CA GLN A 111 -6.58 8.81 -5.52
C GLN A 111 -6.70 8.16 -4.14
N LEU A 112 -7.91 7.72 -3.78
CA LEU A 112 -8.17 6.92 -2.59
C LEU A 112 -8.67 5.55 -3.05
N ILE A 113 -8.07 4.49 -2.52
CA ILE A 113 -8.46 3.11 -2.82
C ILE A 113 -8.82 2.38 -1.53
N ASP A 114 -10.02 1.83 -1.44
CA ASP A 114 -10.40 0.84 -0.43
C ASP A 114 -10.23 -0.57 -1.01
N TYR A 115 -9.30 -1.34 -0.45
CA TYR A 115 -8.99 -2.68 -0.94
C TYR A 115 -9.62 -3.78 -0.05
N PRO A 116 -10.25 -4.81 -0.64
CA PRO A 116 -10.85 -5.91 0.12
C PRO A 116 -9.87 -6.65 1.04
N GLY A 117 -10.28 -6.95 2.26
CA GLY A 117 -9.43 -7.51 3.32
C GLY A 117 -9.25 -9.03 3.31
N HIS A 118 -9.52 -9.70 2.19
CA HIS A 118 -9.52 -11.16 2.13
C HIS A 118 -8.11 -11.73 1.87
N LEU A 119 -7.64 -12.67 2.70
CA LEU A 119 -6.26 -13.21 2.69
C LEU A 119 -5.78 -13.73 1.33
N LYS A 120 -6.67 -14.31 0.51
CA LYS A 120 -6.32 -14.81 -0.84
C LYS A 120 -5.92 -13.70 -1.83
N LEU A 121 -6.22 -12.44 -1.52
CA LEU A 121 -5.95 -11.31 -2.41
C LEU A 121 -4.58 -10.67 -2.17
N GLN A 122 -3.77 -11.17 -1.23
CA GLN A 122 -2.47 -10.58 -0.91
C GLN A 122 -1.54 -10.46 -2.14
N LYS A 123 -1.44 -11.50 -2.98
CA LYS A 123 -0.62 -11.43 -4.21
C LYS A 123 -1.15 -10.42 -5.24
N VAL A 124 -2.47 -10.26 -5.30
CA VAL A 124 -3.12 -9.29 -6.21
C VAL A 124 -2.86 -7.88 -5.70
N PHE A 125 -2.90 -7.69 -4.38
CA PHE A 125 -2.55 -6.46 -3.71
C PHE A 125 -1.09 -6.05 -3.92
N GLU A 126 -0.14 -6.99 -3.84
CA GLU A 126 1.28 -6.69 -4.12
C GLU A 126 1.48 -6.20 -5.55
N ARG A 127 0.80 -6.83 -6.53
CA ARG A 127 0.79 -6.38 -7.93
C ARG A 127 0.17 -5.00 -8.09
N LEU A 128 -0.93 -4.73 -7.39
CA LEU A 128 -1.55 -3.40 -7.39
C LEU A 128 -0.54 -2.32 -6.94
N ILE A 129 0.23 -2.57 -5.89
CA ILE A 129 1.25 -1.61 -5.41
C ILE A 129 2.42 -1.49 -6.39
N ILE A 130 2.95 -2.60 -6.89
CA ILE A 130 4.19 -2.63 -7.67
C ILE A 130 3.96 -2.22 -9.13
N ASP A 131 2.95 -2.81 -9.78
CA ASP A 131 2.74 -2.73 -11.22
C ASP A 131 1.76 -1.62 -11.61
N GLU A 132 0.74 -1.35 -10.79
CA GLU A 132 -0.34 -0.43 -11.16
C GLU A 132 -0.17 0.97 -10.57
N ILE A 133 -0.19 1.09 -9.23
CA ILE A 133 0.01 2.36 -8.53
C ILE A 133 1.47 2.79 -8.68
N THR A 134 2.38 1.84 -8.47
CA THR A 134 3.84 2.01 -8.27
C THR A 134 4.19 2.67 -6.94
N LEU A 135 5.26 2.19 -6.30
CA LEU A 135 5.71 2.68 -4.97
C LEU A 135 5.94 4.20 -4.92
N LYS A 136 6.38 4.82 -6.02
CA LYS A 136 6.61 6.27 -6.09
C LYS A 136 5.32 7.10 -5.94
N ASN A 137 4.19 6.52 -6.35
CA ASN A 137 2.90 7.18 -6.30
C ASN A 137 2.11 6.82 -5.04
N LEU A 138 2.45 5.75 -4.33
CA LEU A 138 1.83 5.42 -3.06
C LEU A 138 2.27 6.45 -2.00
N LYS A 139 1.35 7.33 -1.61
CA LYS A 139 1.61 8.47 -0.69
C LYS A 139 1.37 8.14 0.77
N GLY A 140 0.62 7.07 1.03
CA GLY A 140 0.44 6.58 2.38
C GLY A 140 -0.51 5.39 2.41
N VAL A 141 -0.43 4.63 3.48
CA VAL A 141 -1.30 3.48 3.74
C VAL A 141 -2.05 3.70 5.05
N VAL A 142 -3.37 3.58 5.01
CA VAL A 142 -4.21 3.51 6.20
C VAL A 142 -4.54 2.05 6.46
N TYR A 143 -3.94 1.48 7.51
CA TYR A 143 -4.24 0.11 7.93
C TYR A 143 -5.25 0.12 9.08
N MET A 144 -6.48 -0.28 8.78
CA MET A 144 -7.62 -0.33 9.70
C MET A 144 -7.64 -1.61 10.52
N ILE A 145 -7.68 -1.44 11.85
CA ILE A 145 -7.79 -2.53 12.84
C ILE A 145 -9.06 -2.32 13.65
N ASP A 146 -9.85 -3.38 13.81
CA ASP A 146 -11.01 -3.38 14.69
C ASP A 146 -10.58 -3.67 16.13
N SER A 147 -10.69 -2.66 17.00
CA SER A 147 -10.20 -2.71 18.39
C SER A 147 -10.90 -3.75 19.28
N SER A 148 -12.13 -4.17 18.96
CA SER A 148 -12.82 -5.21 19.73
C SER A 148 -12.46 -6.62 19.28
N SER A 149 -12.05 -6.79 18.01
CA SER A 149 -11.65 -8.10 17.48
C SER A 149 -10.22 -8.51 17.82
N VAL A 150 -9.39 -7.54 18.23
CA VAL A 150 -8.03 -7.78 18.71
C VAL A 150 -8.11 -8.29 20.14
N ASN A 151 -8.25 -9.59 20.31
CA ASN A 151 -8.06 -10.20 21.61
C ASN A 151 -6.55 -10.25 21.92
N ILE A 152 -6.08 -9.42 22.84
CA ILE A 152 -4.65 -9.36 23.22
C ILE A 152 -4.16 -10.73 23.77
N ASN A 153 -5.07 -11.57 24.23
CA ASN A 153 -4.77 -12.88 24.81
C ASN A 153 -4.90 -14.04 23.80
N ASP A 154 -5.47 -13.81 22.62
CA ASP A 154 -5.57 -14.80 21.54
C ASP A 154 -4.72 -14.35 20.35
N ASP A 155 -3.60 -15.05 20.16
CA ASP A 155 -2.55 -14.63 19.25
C ASP A 155 -2.93 -14.79 17.76
N THR A 156 -3.98 -15.53 17.41
CA THR A 156 -4.24 -15.92 16.01
C THR A 156 -4.58 -14.77 15.06
N ASN A 157 -5.50 -13.89 15.46
CA ASN A 157 -5.87 -12.70 14.68
C ASN A 157 -4.73 -11.69 14.64
N LEU A 158 -4.05 -11.49 15.77
CA LEU A 158 -2.92 -10.59 15.88
C LEU A 158 -1.74 -11.04 15.02
N GLU A 159 -1.42 -12.33 15.04
CA GLU A 159 -0.36 -12.93 14.22
C GLU A 159 -0.64 -12.72 12.73
N SER A 160 -1.90 -12.85 12.30
CA SER A 160 -2.31 -12.60 10.92
C SER A 160 -2.09 -11.14 10.51
N ILE A 161 -2.42 -10.20 11.39
CA ILE A 161 -2.17 -8.75 11.19
C ILE A 161 -0.67 -8.48 11.11
N VAL A 162 0.11 -9.03 12.05
CA VAL A 162 1.56 -8.85 12.15
C VAL A 162 2.26 -9.38 10.90
N LYS A 163 1.93 -10.59 10.44
CA LYS A 163 2.47 -11.15 9.19
C LYS A 163 2.11 -10.30 7.97
N PHE A 164 0.86 -9.80 7.91
CA PHE A 164 0.44 -8.93 6.82
C PHE A 164 1.25 -7.63 6.79
N LEU A 165 1.37 -6.95 7.93
CA LEU A 165 2.14 -5.71 8.05
C LEU A 165 3.62 -5.92 7.75
N TYR A 166 4.22 -7.01 8.25
CA TYR A 166 5.62 -7.34 7.97
C TYR A 166 5.90 -7.50 6.47
N ASN A 167 5.04 -8.22 5.75
CA ASN A 167 5.15 -8.37 4.29
C ASN A 167 4.95 -7.04 3.57
N LEU A 168 4.02 -6.21 4.06
CA LEU A 168 3.75 -4.90 3.48
C LEU A 168 4.94 -3.94 3.67
N PHE A 169 5.51 -3.86 4.87
CA PHE A 169 6.71 -3.06 5.15
C PHE A 169 7.88 -3.48 4.27
N SER A 170 8.07 -4.78 4.06
CA SER A 170 9.11 -5.32 3.17
C SER A 170 9.00 -4.85 1.71
N ILE A 171 7.82 -4.38 1.29
CA ILE A 171 7.56 -3.83 -0.04
C ILE A 171 7.68 -2.31 -0.03
N THR A 172 7.09 -1.64 0.96
CA THR A 172 7.03 -0.17 1.04
C THR A 172 8.37 0.47 1.42
N GLU A 173 9.21 -0.21 2.19
CA GLU A 173 10.55 0.27 2.60
C GLU A 173 11.60 0.17 1.48
N ARG A 174 11.24 -0.32 0.29
CA ARG A 174 12.18 -0.44 -0.85
C ARG A 174 12.54 0.89 -1.50
N ILE A 175 11.84 1.97 -1.17
CA ILE A 175 12.13 3.33 -1.66
C ILE A 175 12.76 4.18 -0.55
N PRO A 176 13.55 5.21 -0.89
CA PRO A 176 14.10 6.12 0.11
C PRO A 176 12.98 6.74 0.96
N ASN A 177 13.15 6.69 2.29
CA ASN A 177 12.18 7.13 3.31
C ASN A 177 10.87 6.32 3.39
N GLY A 178 10.75 5.20 2.67
CA GLY A 178 9.59 4.32 2.75
C GLY A 178 8.27 4.97 2.33
N VAL A 179 7.17 4.42 2.82
CA VAL A 179 5.80 4.96 2.65
C VAL A 179 5.24 5.18 4.04
N ASP A 180 4.57 6.32 4.26
CA ASP A 180 3.97 6.61 5.56
C ASP A 180 2.76 5.71 5.86
N PHE A 181 2.66 5.26 7.11
CA PHE A 181 1.55 4.42 7.59
C PHE A 181 0.75 5.12 8.68
N LEU A 182 -0.57 5.05 8.56
CA LEU A 182 -1.52 5.30 9.64
C LEU A 182 -2.13 3.97 10.07
N ILE A 183 -1.79 3.50 11.27
CA ILE A 183 -2.49 2.36 11.88
C ILE A 183 -3.76 2.91 12.56
N ALA A 184 -4.89 2.82 11.86
CA ALA A 184 -6.17 3.33 12.32
C ALA A 184 -6.89 2.29 13.19
N ILE A 185 -6.93 2.54 14.50
CA ILE A 185 -7.66 1.70 15.46
C ILE A 185 -9.12 2.16 15.48
N ASN A 186 -10.01 1.33 14.95
CA ASN A 186 -11.43 1.60 14.78
C ASN A 186 -12.30 0.92 15.84
N LYS A 187 -13.56 1.34 15.95
CA LYS A 187 -14.58 0.83 16.89
C LYS A 187 -14.22 0.99 18.37
N THR A 188 -13.47 2.05 18.70
CA THR A 188 -13.03 2.35 20.08
C THR A 188 -14.18 2.75 21.01
N ASP A 189 -15.38 2.92 20.47
CA ASP A 189 -16.63 3.19 21.17
C ASP A 189 -17.27 1.92 21.77
N LEU A 190 -16.86 0.72 21.33
CA LEU A 190 -17.37 -0.55 21.86
C LEU A 190 -16.82 -0.83 23.28
N PHE A 191 -17.63 -1.47 24.12
CA PHE A 191 -17.28 -1.77 25.52
C PHE A 191 -16.11 -2.75 25.67
N ASP A 192 -15.92 -3.61 24.68
CA ASP A 192 -14.85 -4.61 24.58
C ASP A 192 -13.65 -4.11 23.78
N SER A 193 -13.62 -2.82 23.42
CA SER A 193 -12.51 -2.23 22.68
C SER A 193 -11.22 -2.21 23.48
N VAL A 194 -10.12 -2.54 22.79
CA VAL A 194 -8.78 -2.42 23.36
C VAL A 194 -8.23 -1.01 23.15
N PRO A 195 -7.64 -0.37 24.19
CA PRO A 195 -6.99 0.93 24.05
C PRO A 195 -5.88 0.95 22.99
N VAL A 196 -5.85 2.04 22.20
CA VAL A 196 -4.90 2.26 21.09
C VAL A 196 -3.44 1.99 21.50
N HIS A 197 -3.02 2.49 22.66
CA HIS A 197 -1.64 2.34 23.14
C HIS A 197 -1.27 0.86 23.42
N LYS A 198 -2.22 0.04 23.87
CA LYS A 198 -2.00 -1.39 24.11
C LYS A 198 -1.83 -2.15 22.81
N ILE A 199 -2.69 -1.88 21.82
CA ILE A 199 -2.58 -2.48 20.48
C ILE A 199 -1.24 -2.11 19.85
N LYS A 200 -0.86 -0.83 19.90
CA LYS A 200 0.44 -0.36 19.40
C LYS A 200 1.61 -1.12 20.03
N THR A 201 1.70 -1.12 21.36
CA THR A 201 2.80 -1.77 22.11
C THR A 201 2.89 -3.26 21.78
N LYS A 202 1.75 -3.94 21.70
CA LYS A 202 1.69 -5.37 21.40
C LYS A 202 2.07 -5.66 19.94
N LEU A 203 1.61 -4.86 18.97
CA LEU A 203 2.01 -4.99 17.57
C LEU A 203 3.52 -4.80 17.38
N GLU A 204 4.10 -3.75 17.99
CA GLU A 204 5.54 -3.49 17.93
C GLU A 204 6.34 -4.67 18.50
N LEU A 205 5.89 -5.22 19.64
CA LEU A 205 6.51 -6.39 20.25
C LEU A 205 6.44 -7.62 19.35
N GLU A 206 5.27 -7.95 18.78
CA GLU A 206 5.13 -9.14 17.93
C GLU A 206 5.84 -8.99 16.57
N ILE A 207 5.88 -7.79 15.99
CA ILE A 207 6.66 -7.53 14.77
C ILE A 207 8.15 -7.71 15.04
N ASN A 208 8.66 -7.21 16.17
CA ASN A 208 10.07 -7.37 16.54
C ASN A 208 10.47 -8.84 16.69
N LYS A 209 9.57 -9.72 17.15
CA LYS A 209 9.82 -11.16 17.22
C LYS A 209 9.98 -11.83 15.85
N LEU A 210 9.41 -11.28 14.78
CA LEU A 210 9.58 -11.82 13.42
C LEU A 210 10.92 -11.42 12.79
N ILE A 211 11.57 -10.40 13.34
CA ILE A 211 12.86 -9.87 12.84
C ILE A 211 14.05 -10.60 13.49
N GLN A 212 13.89 -11.03 14.75
CA GLN A 212 14.90 -11.76 15.53
C GLN A 212 14.96 -13.24 15.15
#